data_AF-A0A8H7KKG2-F1
#
_entry.id   AF-A0A8H7KKG2-F1
#
_cell.length_a   1.000
_cell.length_b   1.000
_cell.length_c   1.000
_cell.angle_alpha   90.00
_cell.angle_beta   90.00
_cell.angle_gamma   90.00
#
_symmetry.space_group_name_H-M   'P 1'
#
loop_
_entity.id
_entity.type
_entity.pdbx_description
1 polymer ?
#
loop_
_entity_poly.entity_id
_entity_poly.type
_entity_poly.pdbx_seq_one_letter_code
_entity_poly.pdbx_strand_id
1 'polypeptide(L)'
;MPALVHPPFPDNIPTHPLLVIDFALLKARDPQEIDRLWEAATKLGFWYLKNHEAEEEVAKMFDLGAEAMLLPLEEKLKFDQGIDGSSAGYKAAGSNMVDASGEKDTVEFWNISKNDALAWPSHVHRTYPELLDRNMPTIIRPFVQKSLNVNETILGIFNDRLGLPKGTLESLHPVKEPSGCEARIIKNPPMPHNDQKRGIGAHTDFGSLSFLHNRLGGLQVLAPTSDTWQYVKPLPDHAICNIGDALSIFSGGILRSNMHRVLPPPGAQSAYERWSLVFFTRPGNSKVLRALVEASPIIATSVTSKPEKNFDTETTAKDWFARRIKYQRVANRKGPETWMSSRGTEADPAAI
;
A
#
# COMPACT_ATOMS: atom_id res chain seq x y z
N MET A 1 6.08 17.83 12.41
CA MET A 1 5.72 18.80 11.36
C MET A 1 4.89 19.90 12.00
N PRO A 2 5.31 21.18 11.97
CA PRO A 2 4.41 22.24 12.43
C PRO A 2 3.10 22.14 11.66
N ALA A 3 1.98 22.45 12.31
CA ALA A 3 0.65 22.47 11.72
C ALA A 3 0.61 23.49 10.56
N LEU A 4 1.10 23.06 9.39
CA LEU A 4 0.96 23.79 8.16
C LEU A 4 -0.51 23.69 7.80
N VAL A 5 -1.21 24.81 7.94
CA VAL A 5 -2.53 24.98 7.34
C VAL A 5 -2.32 24.86 5.83
N HIS A 6 -2.64 23.69 5.29
CA HIS A 6 -2.59 23.45 3.87
C HIS A 6 -3.81 24.09 3.20
N PRO A 7 -3.70 24.56 1.94
CA PRO A 7 -4.88 24.99 1.21
C PRO A 7 -5.87 23.83 1.09
N PRO A 8 -7.19 24.11 1.09
CA PRO A 8 -8.20 23.07 0.99
C PRO A 8 -8.05 22.29 -0.32
N PHE A 9 -8.52 21.05 -0.31
CA PHE A 9 -8.65 20.29 -1.54
C PHE A 9 -9.66 21.00 -2.46
N PRO A 10 -9.39 21.20 -3.76
CA PRO A 10 -10.29 21.97 -4.63
C PRO A 10 -11.66 21.31 -4.79
N ASP A 11 -12.75 22.07 -4.62
CA ASP A 11 -14.12 21.55 -4.65
C ASP A 11 -14.60 21.17 -6.06
N ASN A 12 -13.96 21.68 -7.11
CA ASN A 12 -14.31 21.43 -8.50
C ASN A 12 -13.61 20.21 -9.11
N ILE A 13 -12.80 19.48 -8.34
CA ILE A 13 -12.08 18.29 -8.81
C ILE A 13 -12.91 17.04 -8.50
N PRO A 14 -13.28 16.24 -9.52
CA PRO A 14 -13.99 14.98 -9.31
C PRO A 14 -13.19 14.04 -8.40
N THR A 15 -13.87 13.51 -7.38
CA THR A 15 -13.27 12.56 -6.44
C THR A 15 -13.84 11.16 -6.62
N HIS A 16 -12.99 10.15 -6.41
CA HIS A 16 -13.42 8.77 -6.38
C HIS A 16 -14.39 8.57 -5.20
N PRO A 17 -15.59 7.98 -5.40
CA PRO A 17 -16.65 7.93 -4.39
C PRO A 17 -16.40 6.84 -3.35
N LEU A 18 -15.30 6.95 -2.61
CA LEU A 18 -14.95 6.00 -1.57
C LEU A 18 -16.00 5.98 -0.45
N LEU A 19 -16.39 4.78 -0.04
CA LEU A 19 -17.23 4.60 1.13
C LEU A 19 -16.42 4.86 2.40
N VAL A 20 -17.01 5.58 3.36
CA VAL A 20 -16.48 5.68 4.72
C VAL A 20 -16.93 4.48 5.53
N ILE A 21 -15.96 3.81 6.16
CA ILE A 21 -16.13 2.65 7.01
C ILE A 21 -15.69 2.99 8.44
N ASP A 22 -16.44 2.57 9.45
CA ASP A 22 -16.18 2.76 10.87
C ASP A 22 -15.56 1.50 11.49
N PHE A 23 -14.28 1.59 11.86
CA PHE A 23 -13.55 0.45 12.41
C PHE A 23 -14.13 -0.05 13.74
N ALA A 24 -14.71 0.84 14.56
CA ALA A 24 -15.31 0.45 15.83
C ALA A 24 -16.53 -0.48 15.61
N LEU A 25 -17.33 -0.19 14.58
CA LEU A 25 -18.47 -1.03 14.18
C LEU A 25 -18.02 -2.36 13.57
N LEU A 26 -16.93 -2.36 12.78
CA LEU A 26 -16.33 -3.61 12.28
C LEU A 26 -15.89 -4.53 13.43
N LYS A 27 -15.26 -3.98 14.47
CA LYS A 27 -14.88 -4.74 15.68
C LYS A 27 -16.10 -5.26 16.45
N ALA A 28 -17.16 -4.47 16.51
CA ALA A 28 -18.44 -4.89 17.07
C ALA A 28 -19.20 -5.90 16.20
N ARG A 29 -18.66 -6.24 15.01
CA ARG A 29 -19.26 -7.15 14.03
C ARG A 29 -20.63 -6.69 13.57
N ASP A 30 -20.81 -5.37 13.44
CA ASP A 30 -22.05 -4.78 12.92
C ASP A 30 -22.32 -5.28 11.49
N PRO A 31 -23.49 -5.91 11.23
CA PRO A 31 -23.78 -6.48 9.91
C PRO A 31 -23.82 -5.45 8.78
N GLN A 32 -24.36 -4.25 9.02
CA GLN A 32 -24.49 -3.22 7.99
C GLN A 32 -23.12 -2.67 7.60
N GLU A 33 -22.24 -2.49 8.58
CA GLU A 33 -20.89 -2.02 8.33
C GLU A 33 -20.04 -3.06 7.60
N ILE A 34 -20.22 -4.35 7.93
CA ILE A 34 -19.60 -5.46 7.20
C ILE A 34 -20.08 -5.49 5.74
N ASP A 35 -21.38 -5.30 5.48
CA ASP A 35 -21.92 -5.23 4.13
C ASP A 35 -21.37 -4.03 3.35
N ARG A 36 -21.24 -2.87 4.00
CA ARG A 36 -20.64 -1.66 3.43
C ARG A 36 -19.17 -1.85 3.09
N LEU A 37 -18.39 -2.47 3.97
CA LEU A 37 -16.99 -2.84 3.71
C LEU A 37 -16.89 -3.82 2.54
N TRP A 38 -17.77 -4.83 2.51
CA TRP A 38 -17.81 -5.81 1.43
C TRP A 38 -18.12 -5.16 0.08
N GLU A 39 -19.06 -4.22 0.04
CA GLU A 39 -19.35 -3.43 -1.15
C GLU A 39 -18.13 -2.64 -1.60
N ALA A 40 -17.47 -1.92 -0.69
CA ALA A 40 -16.28 -1.15 -1.02
C ALA A 40 -15.15 -2.03 -1.58
N ALA A 41 -14.88 -3.16 -0.94
CA ALA A 41 -13.79 -4.08 -1.30
C ALA A 41 -14.03 -4.82 -2.62
N THR A 42 -15.29 -5.12 -2.97
CA THR A 42 -15.64 -5.86 -4.19
C THR A 42 -15.89 -4.94 -5.40
N LYS A 43 -16.45 -3.74 -5.19
CA LYS A 43 -16.77 -2.81 -6.28
C LYS A 43 -15.61 -1.85 -6.58
N LEU A 44 -15.10 -1.17 -5.55
CA LEU A 44 -14.13 -0.08 -5.69
C LEU A 44 -12.68 -0.53 -5.44
N GLY A 45 -12.50 -1.48 -4.52
CA GLY A 45 -11.18 -1.90 -4.03
C GLY A 45 -10.53 -0.92 -3.04
N PHE A 46 -11.22 0.18 -2.72
CA PHE A 46 -10.76 1.26 -1.86
C PHE A 46 -11.89 1.74 -0.93
N TRP A 47 -11.54 2.20 0.27
CA TRP A 47 -12.46 2.84 1.23
C TRP A 47 -11.72 3.82 2.14
N TYR A 48 -12.45 4.71 2.81
CA TYR A 48 -11.94 5.40 4.00
C TYR A 48 -12.23 4.58 5.24
N LEU A 49 -11.32 4.57 6.20
CA LEU A 49 -11.52 3.97 7.52
C LEU A 49 -11.36 5.05 8.59
N LYS A 50 -12.34 5.20 9.46
CA LYS A 50 -12.28 6.11 10.64
C LYS A 50 -12.30 5.30 11.94
N ASN A 51 -12.01 5.97 13.05
CA ASN A 51 -11.98 5.38 14.39
C ASN A 51 -11.05 4.15 14.46
N HIS A 52 -9.94 4.19 13.72
CA HIS A 52 -9.04 3.05 13.52
C HIS A 52 -8.04 2.86 14.66
N GLU A 53 -8.08 3.73 15.68
CA GLU A 53 -7.33 3.63 16.94
C GLU A 53 -5.81 3.71 16.78
N ALA A 54 -5.36 4.36 15.72
CA ALA A 54 -3.95 4.53 15.35
C ALA A 54 -3.61 6.02 15.06
N GLU A 55 -4.56 6.93 15.31
CA GLU A 55 -4.47 8.35 14.97
C GLU A 55 -3.25 9.00 15.65
N GLU A 56 -3.00 8.66 16.92
CA GLU A 56 -1.84 9.13 17.68
C GLU A 56 -0.51 8.59 17.12
N GLU A 57 -0.44 7.28 16.86
CA GLU A 57 0.74 6.64 16.27
C GLU A 57 1.05 7.20 14.88
N VAL A 58 0.02 7.46 14.07
CA VAL A 58 0.14 8.08 12.75
C VAL A 58 0.75 9.47 12.85
N ALA A 59 0.29 10.31 13.78
CA ALA A 59 0.86 11.64 13.99
C ALA A 59 2.35 11.56 14.35
N LYS A 60 2.72 10.70 15.31
CA LYS A 60 4.12 10.49 15.72
C LYS A 60 4.98 9.95 14.58
N MET A 61 4.45 9.05 13.75
CA MET A 61 5.15 8.52 12.58
C MET A 61 5.38 9.60 11.51
N PHE A 62 4.44 10.52 11.29
CA PHE A 62 4.67 11.66 10.39
C PHE A 62 5.77 12.58 10.91
N ASP A 63 5.79 12.86 12.20
CA ASP A 63 6.82 13.69 12.82
C ASP A 63 8.21 13.04 12.73
N LEU A 64 8.31 11.77 13.13
CA LEU A 64 9.54 10.99 13.02
C LEU A 64 10.01 10.86 11.57
N GLY A 65 9.08 10.65 10.64
CA GLY A 65 9.38 10.56 9.21
C GLY A 65 9.90 11.87 8.64
N ALA A 66 9.35 13.00 9.07
CA ALA A 66 9.85 14.32 8.67
C ALA A 66 11.30 14.53 9.17
N GLU A 67 11.58 14.21 10.44
CA GLU A 67 12.94 14.27 10.98
C GLU A 67 13.90 13.33 10.23
N ALA A 68 13.49 12.10 9.96
CA ALA A 68 14.31 11.11 9.26
C ALA A 68 14.63 11.49 7.81
N MET A 69 13.77 12.25 7.14
CA MET A 69 14.03 12.73 5.77
C MET A 69 14.99 13.93 5.73
N LEU A 70 15.13 14.68 6.83
CA LEU A 70 16.08 15.79 6.97
C LEU A 70 17.52 15.32 7.15
N LEU A 71 17.76 14.03 7.41
CA LEU A 71 19.10 13.47 7.45
C LEU A 71 19.85 13.75 6.13
N PRO A 72 21.16 14.04 6.18
CA PRO A 72 21.98 14.23 4.98
C PRO A 72 21.83 13.04 4.03
N LEU A 73 21.84 13.29 2.72
CA LEU A 73 21.65 12.24 1.73
C LEU A 73 22.68 11.09 1.91
N GLU A 74 23.92 11.42 2.21
CA GLU A 74 24.98 10.44 2.48
C GLU A 74 24.65 9.51 3.66
N GLU A 75 24.02 10.03 4.71
CA GLU A 75 23.56 9.23 5.86
C GLU A 75 22.38 8.34 5.47
N LYS A 76 21.43 8.86 4.68
CA LYS A 76 20.29 8.07 4.19
C LYS A 76 20.74 6.93 3.27
N LEU A 77 21.72 7.18 2.40
CA LEU A 77 22.23 6.20 1.43
C LEU A 77 23.00 5.03 2.05
N LYS A 78 23.50 5.15 3.29
CA LYS A 78 24.03 3.99 4.04
C LYS A 78 22.99 2.88 4.22
N PHE A 79 21.72 3.24 4.13
CA PHE A 79 20.58 2.33 4.28
C PHE A 79 19.82 2.12 2.98
N ASP A 80 20.45 2.31 1.81
CA ASP A 80 19.81 2.13 0.51
C ASP A 80 19.18 0.73 0.39
N GLN A 81 18.03 0.66 -0.29
CA GLN A 81 17.29 -0.58 -0.52
C GLN A 81 17.99 -1.54 -1.50
N GLY A 82 18.93 -1.03 -2.30
CA GLY A 82 19.58 -1.78 -3.35
C GLY A 82 18.64 -2.14 -4.50
N ILE A 83 19.11 -3.08 -5.33
CA ILE A 83 18.48 -3.44 -6.60
C ILE A 83 18.00 -4.89 -6.68
N ASP A 84 18.22 -5.67 -5.62
CA ASP A 84 18.03 -7.14 -5.63
C ASP A 84 16.62 -7.59 -5.22
N GLY A 85 15.65 -6.67 -5.16
CA GLY A 85 14.27 -6.98 -4.79
C GLY A 85 13.95 -6.80 -3.30
N SER A 86 14.90 -6.33 -2.49
CA SER A 86 14.64 -5.86 -1.12
C SER A 86 13.98 -4.48 -1.12
N SER A 87 13.12 -4.25 -0.13
CA SER A 87 12.43 -2.99 0.08
C SER A 87 12.73 -2.32 1.42
N ALA A 88 13.34 -2.99 2.40
CA ALA A 88 13.62 -2.38 3.70
C ALA A 88 14.74 -1.35 3.58
N GLY A 89 14.62 -0.19 4.25
CA GLY A 89 15.59 0.90 4.21
C GLY A 89 15.14 2.11 3.38
N TYR A 90 16.10 2.92 2.94
CA TYR A 90 15.87 4.17 2.20
C TYR A 90 15.83 3.95 0.69
N LYS A 91 14.95 4.69 0.03
CA LYS A 91 14.89 4.82 -1.42
C LYS A 91 14.99 6.30 -1.78
N ALA A 92 16.00 6.66 -2.57
CA ALA A 92 16.18 8.01 -3.10
C ALA A 92 15.22 8.35 -4.25
N ALA A 93 14.82 9.62 -4.37
CA ALA A 93 14.03 10.10 -5.52
C ALA A 93 14.69 9.74 -6.86
N GLY A 94 13.88 9.28 -7.81
CA GLY A 94 14.34 8.86 -9.13
C GLY A 94 14.90 7.44 -9.23
N SER A 95 14.95 6.66 -8.15
CA SER A 95 15.41 5.26 -8.19
C SER A 95 14.40 4.28 -8.80
N ASN A 96 13.12 4.64 -8.92
CA ASN A 96 12.10 3.82 -9.58
C ASN A 96 11.61 4.46 -10.89
N MET A 97 11.18 3.61 -11.80
CA MET A 97 10.45 4.00 -13.00
C MET A 97 8.95 4.08 -12.72
N VAL A 98 8.28 5.09 -13.25
CA VAL A 98 6.82 5.26 -13.15
C VAL A 98 6.06 4.70 -14.34
N ASP A 99 6.74 4.44 -15.46
CA ASP A 99 6.13 3.90 -16.68
C ASP A 99 7.12 3.11 -17.56
N ALA A 100 6.59 2.55 -18.64
CA ALA A 100 7.36 1.80 -19.64
C ALA A 100 8.35 2.67 -20.43
N SER A 101 8.20 4.01 -20.47
CA SER A 101 9.16 4.90 -21.12
C SER A 101 10.47 5.05 -20.32
N GLY A 102 10.42 4.72 -19.02
CA GLY A 102 11.55 4.86 -18.11
C GLY A 102 11.57 6.21 -17.40
N GLU A 103 10.45 6.93 -17.42
CA GLU A 103 10.28 8.13 -16.62
C GLU A 103 10.56 7.79 -15.14
N LYS A 104 11.37 8.63 -14.49
CA LYS A 104 11.75 8.45 -13.08
C LYS A 104 10.71 9.07 -12.16
N ASP A 105 10.49 8.41 -11.03
CA ASP A 105 9.63 8.90 -9.96
C ASP A 105 10.24 10.10 -9.22
N THR A 106 9.42 10.85 -8.48
CA THR A 106 9.87 12.05 -7.74
C THR A 106 9.94 11.85 -6.24
N VAL A 107 9.50 10.69 -5.75
CA VAL A 107 9.38 10.42 -4.31
C VAL A 107 10.64 9.81 -3.71
N GLU A 108 10.98 10.22 -2.50
CA GLU A 108 11.87 9.47 -1.61
C GLU A 108 11.04 8.80 -0.49
N PHE A 109 11.50 7.66 0.02
CA PHE A 109 10.81 7.00 1.13
C PHE A 109 11.72 6.16 2.03
N TRP A 110 11.32 6.05 3.29
CA TRP A 110 11.83 5.09 4.26
C TRP A 110 10.84 3.94 4.39
N ASN A 111 11.35 2.72 4.32
CA ASN A 111 10.61 1.48 4.57
C ASN A 111 11.18 0.79 5.80
N ILE A 112 10.35 0.57 6.81
CA ILE A 112 10.71 -0.11 8.04
C ILE A 112 9.98 -1.45 8.07
N SER A 113 10.73 -2.55 8.08
CA SER A 113 10.12 -3.88 8.03
C SER A 113 9.33 -4.16 9.30
N LYS A 114 8.14 -4.77 9.15
CA LYS A 114 7.38 -5.35 10.26
C LYS A 114 8.26 -6.29 11.10
N ASN A 115 9.08 -7.10 10.44
CA ASN A 115 9.87 -8.13 11.14
C ASN A 115 10.93 -7.48 12.04
N ASP A 116 11.61 -6.43 11.57
CA ASP A 116 12.59 -5.69 12.39
C ASP A 116 11.90 -4.95 13.55
N ALA A 117 10.78 -4.28 13.28
CA ALA A 117 10.03 -3.56 14.30
C ALA A 117 9.52 -4.48 15.43
N LEU A 118 9.08 -5.69 15.11
CA LEU A 118 8.59 -6.66 16.09
C LEU A 118 9.72 -7.42 16.81
N ALA A 119 10.88 -7.60 16.17
CA ALA A 119 12.04 -8.29 16.75
C ALA A 119 12.93 -7.40 17.62
N TRP A 120 12.73 -6.07 17.59
CA TRP A 120 13.52 -5.11 18.35
C TRP A 120 13.72 -5.53 19.82
N PRO A 121 14.95 -5.51 20.37
CA PRO A 121 16.17 -4.88 19.83
C PRO A 121 17.01 -5.74 18.87
N SER A 122 16.52 -6.90 18.43
CA SER A 122 17.16 -7.68 17.37
C SER A 122 16.69 -7.24 15.98
N HIS A 123 17.47 -7.56 14.95
CA HIS A 123 17.17 -7.26 13.55
C HIS A 123 16.99 -8.54 12.75
N VAL A 124 15.96 -8.61 11.91
CA VAL A 124 15.70 -9.75 11.02
C VAL A 124 16.31 -9.50 9.65
N HIS A 125 16.22 -8.27 9.15
CA HIS A 125 16.70 -7.91 7.82
C HIS A 125 17.82 -6.88 7.87
N ARG A 126 17.65 -5.79 8.63
CA ARG A 126 18.64 -4.70 8.68
C ARG A 126 18.49 -3.78 9.90
N THR A 127 19.53 -2.97 10.10
CA THR A 127 19.53 -1.79 10.95
C THR A 127 18.99 -0.56 10.22
N TYR A 128 18.68 0.49 10.96
CA TYR A 128 18.20 1.78 10.46
C TYR A 128 19.07 2.92 11.03
N PRO A 129 18.92 4.18 10.56
CA PRO A 129 19.58 5.30 11.22
C PRO A 129 19.27 5.36 12.71
N GLU A 130 20.22 5.84 13.52
CA GLU A 130 20.09 5.92 14.99
C GLU A 130 18.77 6.58 15.42
N LEU A 131 18.32 7.60 14.69
CA LEU A 131 17.04 8.27 14.93
C LEU A 131 15.84 7.31 14.85
N LEU A 132 15.78 6.44 13.84
CA LEU A 132 14.71 5.46 13.69
C LEU A 132 14.86 4.33 14.71
N ASP A 133 16.07 3.81 14.88
CA ASP A 133 16.36 2.72 15.83
C ASP A 133 16.02 3.11 17.28
N ARG A 134 16.39 4.32 17.72
CA ARG A 134 16.05 4.83 19.06
C ARG A 134 14.54 4.99 19.28
N ASN A 135 13.79 5.30 18.22
CA ASN A 135 12.33 5.46 18.26
C ASN A 135 11.57 4.18 17.87
N MET A 136 12.28 3.08 17.60
CA MET A 136 11.69 1.79 17.23
C MET A 136 10.70 1.27 18.29
N PRO A 137 11.05 1.19 19.60
CA PRO A 137 10.14 0.62 20.59
C PRO A 137 8.95 1.52 20.95
N THR A 138 9.09 2.85 20.80
CA THR A 138 8.13 3.84 21.32
C THR A 138 7.22 4.46 20.27
N ILE A 139 7.62 4.46 18.99
CA ILE A 139 6.84 5.06 17.89
C ILE A 139 6.55 4.03 16.81
N ILE A 140 7.58 3.40 16.25
CA ILE A 140 7.43 2.55 15.06
C ILE A 140 6.71 1.24 15.40
N ARG A 141 7.17 0.53 16.44
CA ARG A 141 6.56 -0.75 16.84
C ARG A 141 5.09 -0.59 17.25
N PRO A 142 4.68 0.42 18.03
CA PRO A 142 3.26 0.69 18.30
C PRO A 142 2.44 0.90 17.01
N PHE A 143 2.91 1.72 16.07
CA PHE A 143 2.24 1.93 14.78
C PHE A 143 2.08 0.62 14.00
N VAL A 144 3.16 -0.18 13.91
CA VAL A 144 3.13 -1.49 13.24
C VAL A 144 2.11 -2.42 13.91
N GLN A 145 2.09 -2.48 15.24
CA GLN A 145 1.17 -3.35 15.98
C GLN A 145 -0.29 -2.93 15.79
N LYS A 146 -0.59 -1.62 15.85
CA LYS A 146 -1.93 -1.09 15.58
C LYS A 146 -2.38 -1.40 14.15
N SER A 147 -1.49 -1.20 13.18
CA SER A 147 -1.77 -1.50 11.77
C SER A 147 -2.02 -2.99 11.54
N LEU A 148 -1.30 -3.88 12.23
CA LEU A 148 -1.58 -5.32 12.19
C LEU A 148 -2.96 -5.64 12.76
N ASN A 149 -3.32 -5.10 13.92
CA ASN A 149 -4.63 -5.36 14.54
C ASN A 149 -5.81 -4.91 13.66
N VAL A 150 -5.69 -3.74 13.03
CA VAL A 150 -6.69 -3.24 12.06
C VAL A 150 -6.84 -4.20 10.89
N ASN A 151 -5.71 -4.60 10.29
CA ASN A 151 -5.72 -5.46 9.12
C ASN A 151 -6.16 -6.90 9.44
N GLU A 152 -5.79 -7.44 10.60
CA GLU A 152 -6.27 -8.76 11.07
C GLU A 152 -7.80 -8.78 11.24
N THR A 153 -8.38 -7.72 11.80
CA THR A 153 -9.84 -7.58 11.93
C THR A 153 -10.52 -7.60 10.56
N ILE A 154 -10.00 -6.82 9.61
CA ILE A 154 -10.52 -6.74 8.24
C ILE A 154 -10.35 -8.09 7.51
N LEU A 155 -9.20 -8.75 7.65
CA LEU A 155 -8.95 -10.08 7.09
C LEU A 155 -9.95 -11.11 7.64
N GLY A 156 -10.24 -11.11 8.93
CA GLY A 156 -11.24 -12.01 9.51
C GLY A 156 -12.65 -11.78 8.94
N ILE A 157 -13.05 -10.53 8.70
CA ILE A 157 -14.32 -10.21 8.05
C ILE A 157 -14.35 -10.74 6.61
N PHE A 158 -13.28 -10.51 5.84
CA PHE A 158 -13.20 -11.05 4.48
C PHE A 158 -13.15 -12.57 4.45
N ASN A 159 -12.49 -13.21 5.42
CA ASN A 159 -12.46 -14.66 5.55
C ASN A 159 -13.89 -15.21 5.63
N ASP A 160 -14.70 -14.64 6.52
CA ASP A 160 -16.09 -15.05 6.72
C ASP A 160 -16.95 -14.79 5.47
N ARG A 161 -16.84 -13.58 4.87
CA ARG A 161 -17.60 -13.22 3.66
C ARG A 161 -17.22 -14.02 2.43
N LEU A 162 -15.98 -14.50 2.38
CA LEU A 162 -15.50 -15.43 1.36
C LEU A 162 -15.92 -16.88 1.63
N GLY A 163 -16.62 -17.17 2.73
CA GLY A 163 -17.04 -18.52 3.08
C GLY A 163 -15.86 -19.47 3.34
N LEU A 164 -14.72 -18.92 3.76
CA LEU A 164 -13.52 -19.70 4.06
C LEU A 164 -13.60 -20.32 5.46
N PRO A 165 -12.92 -21.45 5.71
CA PRO A 165 -12.74 -21.96 7.07
C PRO A 165 -12.14 -20.88 7.99
N LYS A 166 -12.56 -20.85 9.25
CA LYS A 166 -12.12 -19.86 10.23
C LYS A 166 -10.59 -19.77 10.29
N GLY A 167 -10.04 -18.56 10.17
CA GLY A 167 -8.61 -18.30 10.29
C GLY A 167 -7.80 -18.57 9.03
N THR A 168 -8.43 -18.86 7.88
CA THR A 168 -7.72 -19.23 6.65
C THR A 168 -6.89 -18.06 6.15
N LEU A 169 -7.47 -16.87 5.98
CA LEU A 169 -6.71 -15.69 5.56
C LEU A 169 -5.65 -15.30 6.59
N GLU A 170 -5.95 -15.39 7.87
CA GLU A 170 -5.01 -15.10 8.97
C GLU A 170 -3.81 -16.07 8.95
N SER A 171 -4.03 -17.35 8.62
CA SER A 171 -2.97 -18.35 8.47
C SER A 171 -2.03 -18.10 7.29
N LEU A 172 -2.48 -17.31 6.30
CA LEU A 172 -1.66 -16.80 5.20
C LEU A 172 -0.87 -15.54 5.62
N HIS A 173 -1.23 -14.90 6.72
CA HIS A 173 -0.59 -13.71 7.28
C HIS A 173 0.00 -13.93 8.69
N PRO A 174 0.74 -15.03 8.95
CA PRO A 174 1.20 -15.33 10.30
C PRO A 174 2.21 -14.28 10.78
N VAL A 175 1.94 -13.69 11.94
CA VAL A 175 2.78 -12.63 12.53
C VAL A 175 4.25 -13.06 12.70
N LYS A 176 4.48 -14.33 13.06
CA LYS A 176 5.81 -14.90 13.33
C LYS A 176 6.60 -15.25 12.07
N GLU A 177 5.95 -15.45 10.93
CA GLU A 177 6.66 -15.71 9.69
C GLU A 177 7.17 -14.38 9.10
N PRO A 178 8.43 -14.33 8.63
CA PRO A 178 8.88 -13.20 7.85
C PRO A 178 7.98 -12.98 6.64
N SER A 179 7.59 -11.73 6.44
CA SER A 179 6.80 -11.26 5.30
C SER A 179 7.40 -9.96 4.76
N GLY A 180 6.94 -9.54 3.58
CA GLY A 180 7.21 -8.21 3.01
C GLY A 180 6.38 -7.08 3.62
N CYS A 181 5.78 -7.28 4.81
CA CYS A 181 5.07 -6.22 5.51
C CYS A 181 6.03 -5.10 5.95
N GLU A 182 5.64 -3.85 5.74
CA GLU A 182 6.48 -2.69 6.05
C GLU A 182 5.64 -1.44 6.32
N ALA A 183 6.16 -0.58 7.20
CA ALA A 183 5.72 0.81 7.32
C ALA A 183 6.55 1.67 6.36
N ARG A 184 5.89 2.45 5.51
CA ARG A 184 6.50 3.34 4.52
C ARG A 184 6.15 4.80 4.81
N ILE A 185 7.15 5.64 4.97
CA ILE A 185 7.01 7.10 5.05
C ILE A 185 7.53 7.69 3.74
N ILE A 186 6.68 8.40 3.01
CA ILE A 186 6.96 8.94 1.68
C ILE A 186 6.95 10.46 1.72
N LYS A 187 7.96 11.05 1.08
CA LYS A 187 8.05 12.48 0.80
C LYS A 187 8.05 12.70 -0.72
N ASN A 188 7.16 13.57 -1.19
CA ASN A 188 7.17 14.07 -2.56
C ASN A 188 7.41 15.59 -2.54
N PRO A 189 8.38 16.13 -3.30
CA PRO A 189 8.61 17.56 -3.38
C PRO A 189 7.40 18.32 -3.97
N PRO A 190 7.30 19.64 -3.72
CA PRO A 190 6.36 20.52 -4.39
C PRO A 190 6.55 20.49 -5.91
N MET A 191 5.46 20.50 -6.67
CA MET A 191 5.49 20.54 -8.14
C MET A 191 4.39 21.48 -8.71
N PRO A 192 4.44 22.79 -8.43
CA PRO A 192 3.40 23.75 -8.85
C PRO A 192 3.32 23.98 -10.37
N HIS A 193 4.34 23.58 -11.13
CA HIS A 193 4.44 23.85 -12.57
C HIS A 193 4.42 22.58 -13.45
N ASN A 194 4.16 21.41 -12.87
CA ASN A 194 4.14 20.15 -13.64
C ASN A 194 3.14 19.16 -13.05
N ASP A 195 1.87 19.33 -13.40
CA ASP A 195 0.74 18.55 -12.87
C ASP A 195 0.66 17.11 -13.42
N GLN A 196 1.43 16.79 -14.46
CA GLN A 196 1.49 15.45 -15.06
C GLN A 196 2.63 14.59 -14.53
N LYS A 197 3.61 15.18 -13.82
CA LYS A 197 4.78 14.45 -13.34
C LYS A 197 4.38 13.44 -12.26
N ARG A 198 4.43 12.17 -12.60
CA ARG A 198 4.08 11.09 -11.66
C ARG A 198 5.12 11.00 -10.54
N GLY A 199 4.64 11.16 -9.31
CA GLY A 199 5.39 10.80 -8.11
C GLY A 199 5.42 9.31 -7.89
N ILE A 200 4.33 8.60 -8.22
CA ILE A 200 4.28 7.14 -8.25
C ILE A 200 3.49 6.74 -9.50
N GLY A 201 4.04 5.81 -10.27
CA GLY A 201 3.41 5.27 -11.49
C GLY A 201 2.09 4.58 -11.23
N ALA A 202 1.31 4.35 -12.30
CA ALA A 202 0.11 3.53 -12.18
C ALA A 202 0.47 2.09 -11.82
N HIS A 203 -0.16 1.55 -10.78
CA HIS A 203 0.09 0.20 -10.29
C HIS A 203 -1.08 -0.32 -9.45
N THR A 204 -1.07 -1.63 -9.20
CA THR A 204 -1.73 -2.23 -8.05
C THR A 204 -0.73 -2.54 -6.93
N ASP A 205 -1.22 -2.60 -5.70
CA ASP A 205 -0.40 -2.96 -4.55
C ASP A 205 -0.10 -4.47 -4.52
N PHE A 206 1.11 -4.84 -4.12
CA PHE A 206 1.60 -6.22 -4.31
C PHE A 206 1.03 -7.21 -3.29
N GLY A 207 0.60 -6.70 -2.14
CA GLY A 207 0.22 -7.47 -0.97
C GLY A 207 -1.27 -7.66 -0.83
N SER A 208 -1.74 -7.65 0.39
CA SER A 208 -3.13 -7.94 0.76
C SER A 208 -3.91 -6.67 1.05
N LEU A 209 -3.40 -5.85 1.96
CA LEU A 209 -4.04 -4.62 2.41
C LEU A 209 -3.02 -3.51 2.53
N SER A 210 -3.45 -2.30 2.22
CA SER A 210 -2.70 -1.07 2.48
C SER A 210 -3.50 -0.18 3.42
N PHE A 211 -2.84 0.36 4.44
CA PHE A 211 -3.40 1.27 5.44
C PHE A 211 -2.69 2.62 5.32
N LEU A 212 -3.23 3.50 4.46
CA LEU A 212 -2.59 4.73 3.97
C LEU A 212 -3.16 5.97 4.66
N HIS A 213 -2.28 6.88 5.08
CA HIS A 213 -2.64 8.20 5.57
C HIS A 213 -1.98 9.25 4.68
N ASN A 214 -2.77 10.20 4.20
CA ASN A 214 -2.31 11.33 3.38
C ASN A 214 -2.67 12.65 4.07
N ARG A 215 -1.85 13.69 3.86
CA ARG A 215 -2.17 15.07 4.29
C ARG A 215 -2.66 15.96 3.15
N LEU A 216 -2.11 15.75 1.95
CA LEU A 216 -2.50 16.43 0.71
C LEU A 216 -3.05 15.42 -0.31
N GLY A 217 -3.72 15.93 -1.35
CA GLY A 217 -4.22 15.12 -2.46
C GLY A 217 -3.11 14.45 -3.29
N GLY A 218 -3.39 14.19 -4.57
CA GLY A 218 -2.41 13.60 -5.49
C GLY A 218 -2.61 12.10 -5.74
N LEU A 219 -3.19 11.36 -4.78
CA LEU A 219 -3.63 9.99 -5.05
C LEU A 219 -4.78 10.01 -6.07
N GLN A 220 -4.64 9.23 -7.13
CA GLN A 220 -5.71 8.98 -8.09
C GLN A 220 -5.96 7.47 -8.20
N VAL A 221 -7.22 7.10 -8.36
CA VAL A 221 -7.69 5.73 -8.56
C VAL A 221 -8.37 5.67 -9.93
N LEU A 222 -8.09 4.62 -10.70
CA LEU A 222 -8.79 4.35 -11.95
C LEU A 222 -10.18 3.81 -11.62
N ALA A 223 -11.22 4.50 -12.08
CA ALA A 223 -12.58 4.09 -11.78
C ALA A 223 -12.90 2.74 -12.43
N PRO A 224 -13.44 1.74 -11.71
CA PRO A 224 -13.46 0.37 -12.20
C PRO A 224 -14.35 0.07 -13.42
N THR A 225 -15.18 1.03 -13.83
CA THR A 225 -16.11 0.94 -14.96
C THR A 225 -15.82 1.98 -16.05
N SER A 226 -14.67 2.66 -16.00
CA SER A 226 -14.30 3.68 -16.98
C SER A 226 -12.79 3.88 -17.04
N ASP A 227 -12.27 4.42 -18.14
CA ASP A 227 -10.85 4.78 -18.25
C ASP A 227 -10.51 6.13 -17.58
N THR A 228 -11.29 6.53 -16.56
CA THR A 228 -11.15 7.83 -15.90
C THR A 228 -10.43 7.71 -14.56
N TRP A 229 -9.37 8.50 -14.43
CA TRP A 229 -8.63 8.67 -13.18
C TRP A 229 -9.34 9.70 -12.30
N GLN A 230 -9.66 9.31 -11.07
CA GLN A 230 -10.35 10.18 -10.11
C GLN A 230 -9.49 10.39 -8.87
N TYR A 231 -9.43 11.62 -8.36
CA TYR A 231 -8.65 11.91 -7.17
C TYR A 231 -9.30 11.33 -5.91
N VAL A 232 -8.49 10.98 -4.92
CA VAL A 232 -8.96 10.67 -3.57
C VAL A 232 -8.68 11.88 -2.68
N LYS A 233 -9.73 12.53 -2.19
CA LYS A 233 -9.64 13.67 -1.27
C LYS A 233 -9.26 13.16 0.13
N PRO A 234 -8.09 13.52 0.69
CA PRO A 234 -7.76 13.14 2.06
C PRO A 234 -8.81 13.69 3.03
N LEU A 235 -9.30 12.83 3.93
CA LEU A 235 -10.16 13.22 5.02
C LEU A 235 -9.34 13.24 6.32
N PRO A 236 -9.43 14.29 7.15
CA PRO A 236 -8.79 14.33 8.46
C PRO A 236 -9.17 13.10 9.30
N ASP A 237 -8.21 12.52 10.01
CA ASP A 237 -8.40 11.37 10.91
C ASP A 237 -8.99 10.11 10.25
N HIS A 238 -8.91 10.01 8.92
CA HIS A 238 -9.24 8.80 8.18
C HIS A 238 -8.00 8.21 7.53
N ALA A 239 -7.91 6.90 7.56
CA ALA A 239 -7.07 6.16 6.64
C ALA A 239 -7.80 5.97 5.31
N ILE A 240 -7.04 5.86 4.23
CA ILE A 240 -7.46 5.30 2.96
C ILE A 240 -6.96 3.86 2.96
N CYS A 241 -7.85 2.91 2.79
CA CYS A 241 -7.52 1.49 2.74
C CYS A 241 -7.79 0.94 1.34
N ASN A 242 -6.97 -0.02 0.91
CA ASN A 242 -7.23 -0.73 -0.34
C ASN A 242 -6.80 -2.20 -0.31
N ILE A 243 -7.43 -2.97 -1.18
CA ILE A 243 -7.06 -4.35 -1.50
C ILE A 243 -5.84 -4.34 -2.42
N GLY A 244 -4.91 -5.27 -2.18
CA GLY A 244 -3.80 -5.56 -3.08
C GLY A 244 -3.96 -6.91 -3.81
N ASP A 245 -2.99 -7.19 -4.66
CA ASP A 245 -2.91 -8.34 -5.54
C ASP A 245 -3.08 -9.68 -4.82
N ALA A 246 -2.43 -9.87 -3.66
CA ALA A 246 -2.47 -11.14 -2.95
C ALA A 246 -3.89 -11.51 -2.49
N LEU A 247 -4.68 -10.56 -1.95
CA LEU A 247 -6.08 -10.82 -1.58
C LEU A 247 -6.98 -10.96 -2.80
N SER A 248 -6.72 -10.20 -3.87
CA SER A 248 -7.40 -10.38 -5.16
C SER A 248 -7.18 -11.80 -5.68
N ILE A 249 -5.94 -12.29 -5.66
CA ILE A 249 -5.57 -13.66 -6.07
C ILE A 249 -6.23 -14.71 -5.17
N PHE A 250 -6.04 -14.63 -3.84
CA PHE A 250 -6.61 -15.60 -2.90
C PHE A 250 -8.12 -15.72 -3.01
N SER A 251 -8.81 -14.61 -3.27
CA SER A 251 -10.27 -14.55 -3.43
C SER A 251 -10.78 -14.91 -4.83
N GLY A 252 -9.92 -15.29 -5.77
CA GLY A 252 -10.33 -15.53 -7.17
C GLY A 252 -10.90 -14.30 -7.86
N GLY A 253 -10.39 -13.12 -7.50
CA GLY A 253 -10.81 -11.82 -8.02
C GLY A 253 -12.19 -11.36 -7.56
N ILE A 254 -12.68 -11.84 -6.42
CA ILE A 254 -13.89 -11.30 -5.75
C ILE A 254 -13.54 -9.97 -5.09
N LEU A 255 -12.46 -9.93 -4.32
CA LEU A 255 -11.90 -8.70 -3.78
C LEU A 255 -11.08 -8.00 -4.86
N ARG A 256 -11.25 -6.69 -5.01
CA ARG A 256 -10.72 -5.96 -6.17
C ARG A 256 -9.44 -5.22 -5.84
N SER A 257 -8.30 -5.67 -6.37
CA SER A 257 -7.08 -4.87 -6.43
C SER A 257 -7.24 -3.82 -7.55
N ASN A 258 -7.32 -2.54 -7.20
CA ASN A 258 -7.62 -1.47 -8.16
C ASN A 258 -6.39 -0.60 -8.50
N MET A 259 -6.32 -0.18 -9.76
CA MET A 259 -5.24 0.64 -10.28
C MET A 259 -5.24 2.01 -9.65
N HIS A 260 -4.08 2.45 -9.18
CA HIS A 260 -3.89 3.76 -8.58
C HIS A 260 -2.52 4.34 -8.93
N ARG A 261 -2.40 5.67 -8.86
CA ARG A 261 -1.17 6.42 -9.13
C ARG A 261 -1.07 7.65 -8.25
N VAL A 262 0.10 8.29 -8.20
CA VAL A 262 0.29 9.56 -7.49
C VAL A 262 0.80 10.63 -8.43
N LEU A 263 -0.02 11.66 -8.63
CA LEU A 263 0.32 12.94 -9.26
C LEU A 263 0.60 14.00 -8.19
N PRO A 264 1.06 15.21 -8.56
CA PRO A 264 1.07 16.34 -7.66
C PRO A 264 -0.33 16.57 -7.06
N PRO A 265 -0.42 17.06 -5.82
CA PRO A 265 -1.70 17.48 -5.26
C PRO A 265 -2.39 18.53 -6.16
N PRO A 266 -3.72 18.48 -6.31
CA PRO A 266 -4.42 19.38 -7.22
C PRO A 266 -4.45 20.82 -6.70
N GLY A 267 -4.49 21.79 -7.62
CA GLY A 267 -4.64 23.22 -7.31
C GLY A 267 -3.50 23.77 -6.46
N ALA A 268 -3.82 24.65 -5.51
CA ALA A 268 -2.83 25.31 -4.65
C ALA A 268 -2.04 24.34 -3.76
N GLN A 269 -2.52 23.10 -3.55
CA GLN A 269 -1.78 22.10 -2.79
C GLN A 269 -0.49 21.66 -3.47
N SER A 270 -0.38 21.79 -4.80
CA SER A 270 0.82 21.44 -5.58
C SER A 270 2.09 22.20 -5.16
N ALA A 271 1.93 23.36 -4.52
CA ALA A 271 3.03 24.18 -4.01
C ALA A 271 3.65 23.69 -2.69
N TYR A 272 3.14 22.57 -2.13
CA TYR A 272 3.56 22.06 -0.82
C TYR A 272 4.13 20.65 -0.93
N GLU A 273 4.99 20.30 0.03
CA GLU A 273 5.47 18.92 0.18
C GLU A 273 4.31 17.98 0.49
N ARG A 274 4.21 16.89 -0.26
CA ARG A 274 3.20 15.85 -0.01
C ARG A 274 3.83 14.73 0.80
N TRP A 275 3.21 14.47 1.95
CA TRP A 275 3.59 13.41 2.87
C TRP A 275 2.54 12.32 2.92
N SER A 276 2.99 11.07 2.96
CA SER A 276 2.12 9.92 3.21
C SER A 276 2.79 8.84 4.05
N LEU A 277 1.99 8.19 4.90
CA LEU A 277 2.38 7.06 5.73
C LEU A 277 1.53 5.86 5.35
N VAL A 278 2.15 4.73 5.02
CA VAL A 278 1.44 3.50 4.65
C VAL A 278 1.95 2.34 5.48
N PHE A 279 1.05 1.53 6.02
CA PHE A 279 1.41 0.17 6.40
C PHE A 279 0.91 -0.81 5.36
N PHE A 280 1.83 -1.61 4.81
CA PHE A 280 1.53 -2.64 3.84
C PHE A 280 1.46 -3.99 4.52
N THR A 281 0.32 -4.66 4.42
CA THR A 281 0.13 -6.06 4.84
C THR A 281 0.34 -6.99 3.67
N ARG A 282 1.16 -8.03 3.86
CA ARG A 282 1.51 -9.04 2.86
C ARG A 282 1.47 -10.43 3.49
N PRO A 283 1.25 -11.48 2.69
CA PRO A 283 1.32 -12.85 3.20
C PRO A 283 2.72 -13.19 3.73
N GLY A 284 2.80 -14.27 4.50
CA GLY A 284 4.08 -14.89 4.87
C GLY A 284 4.90 -15.22 3.62
N ASN A 285 6.23 -15.09 3.71
CA ASN A 285 7.13 -15.25 2.57
C ASN A 285 6.98 -16.61 1.85
N SER A 286 6.63 -17.67 2.57
CA SER A 286 6.45 -19.02 2.02
C SER A 286 5.12 -19.26 1.33
N LYS A 287 4.14 -18.35 1.49
CA LYS A 287 2.78 -18.58 0.98
C LYS A 287 2.77 -18.45 -0.55
N VAL A 288 2.30 -19.48 -1.23
CA VAL A 288 2.08 -19.44 -2.69
C VAL A 288 0.85 -18.59 -2.97
N LEU A 289 0.96 -17.66 -3.94
CA LEU A 289 -0.17 -16.82 -4.33
C LEU A 289 -1.03 -17.55 -5.36
N ARG A 290 -2.08 -18.21 -4.88
CA ARG A 290 -3.09 -18.86 -5.73
C ARG A 290 -4.49 -18.74 -5.15
N ALA A 291 -5.52 -18.77 -6.00
CA ALA A 291 -6.90 -18.76 -5.55
C ALA A 291 -7.21 -19.95 -4.64
N LEU A 292 -7.96 -19.69 -3.57
CA LEU A 292 -8.33 -20.68 -2.54
C LEU A 292 -9.57 -21.49 -2.95
N VAL A 293 -9.57 -22.02 -4.17
CA VAL A 293 -10.73 -22.71 -4.78
C VAL A 293 -11.16 -23.95 -4.02
N GLU A 294 -10.23 -24.65 -3.37
CA GLU A 294 -10.54 -25.85 -2.59
C GLU A 294 -11.17 -25.54 -1.24
N ALA A 295 -10.97 -24.31 -0.74
CA ALA A 295 -11.42 -23.89 0.58
C ALA A 295 -12.76 -23.12 0.54
N SER A 296 -13.23 -22.67 -0.62
CA SER A 296 -14.47 -21.90 -0.74
C SER A 296 -15.20 -22.12 -2.07
N PRO A 297 -16.46 -22.58 -2.03
CA PRO A 297 -17.30 -22.71 -3.23
C PRO A 297 -17.52 -21.40 -3.99
N ILE A 298 -17.57 -20.26 -3.29
CA ILE A 298 -17.77 -18.97 -3.94
C ILE A 298 -16.50 -18.51 -4.67
N ILE A 299 -15.32 -18.83 -4.14
CA ILE A 299 -14.03 -18.58 -4.81
C ILE A 299 -13.91 -19.48 -6.04
N ALA A 300 -14.21 -20.78 -5.90
CA ALA A 300 -14.23 -21.71 -7.03
C ALA A 300 -15.14 -21.21 -8.17
N THR A 301 -16.37 -20.79 -7.83
CA THR A 301 -17.33 -20.23 -8.80
C THR A 301 -16.79 -18.97 -9.47
N SER A 302 -16.18 -18.05 -8.71
CA SER A 302 -15.59 -16.82 -9.26
C SER A 302 -14.47 -17.13 -10.25
N VAL A 303 -13.58 -18.07 -9.94
CA VAL A 303 -12.49 -18.47 -10.84
C VAL A 303 -13.05 -19.10 -12.12
N THR A 304 -14.00 -20.04 -12.01
CA THR A 304 -14.63 -20.66 -13.20
C THR A 304 -15.34 -19.65 -14.08
N SER A 305 -15.90 -18.58 -13.51
CA SER A 305 -16.56 -17.51 -14.28
C SER A 305 -15.62 -16.56 -15.03
N LYS A 306 -14.30 -16.66 -14.81
CA LYS A 306 -13.26 -15.77 -15.37
C LYS A 306 -12.12 -16.59 -16.01
N PRO A 307 -12.40 -17.44 -17.01
CA PRO A 307 -11.39 -18.34 -17.61
C PRO A 307 -10.23 -17.59 -18.27
N GLU A 308 -10.40 -16.31 -18.60
CA GLU A 308 -9.36 -15.44 -19.15
C GLU A 308 -8.34 -14.96 -18.13
N LYS A 309 -8.61 -15.11 -16.82
CA LYS A 309 -7.72 -14.66 -15.75
C LYS A 309 -6.99 -15.83 -15.10
N ASN A 310 -5.69 -15.67 -14.93
CA ASN A 310 -4.90 -16.59 -14.14
C ASN A 310 -4.78 -16.09 -12.69
N PHE A 311 -5.33 -16.87 -11.75
CA PHE A 311 -5.22 -16.63 -10.30
C PHE A 311 -4.26 -17.61 -9.63
N ASP A 312 -3.34 -18.23 -10.35
CA ASP A 312 -2.21 -18.97 -9.79
C ASP A 312 -0.91 -18.36 -10.34
N THR A 313 -0.12 -17.75 -9.46
CA THR A 313 1.14 -17.12 -9.86
C THR A 313 2.30 -18.11 -9.89
N GLU A 314 2.09 -19.36 -9.46
CA GLU A 314 3.10 -20.41 -9.29
C GLU A 314 4.32 -19.97 -8.46
N THR A 315 4.18 -18.89 -7.69
CA THR A 315 5.27 -18.22 -7.00
C THR A 315 4.88 -17.92 -5.56
N THR A 316 5.89 -17.91 -4.69
CA THR A 316 5.70 -17.49 -3.30
C THR A 316 5.46 -15.98 -3.22
N ALA A 317 4.86 -15.53 -2.12
CA ALA A 317 4.69 -14.11 -1.83
C ALA A 317 6.04 -13.38 -1.80
N LYS A 318 7.11 -14.05 -1.35
CA LYS A 318 8.48 -13.51 -1.39
C LYS A 318 8.96 -13.28 -2.83
N ASP A 319 8.83 -14.28 -3.69
CA ASP A 319 9.33 -14.18 -5.07
C ASP A 319 8.51 -13.20 -5.90
N TRP A 320 7.18 -13.20 -5.71
CA TRP A 320 6.28 -12.20 -6.26
C TRP A 320 6.71 -10.79 -5.87
N PHE A 321 6.92 -10.55 -4.57
CA PHE A 321 7.35 -9.27 -4.04
C PHE A 321 8.72 -8.84 -4.59
N ALA A 322 9.72 -9.73 -4.51
CA ALA A 322 11.08 -9.44 -4.94
C ALA A 322 11.13 -9.13 -6.45
N ARG A 323 10.38 -9.87 -7.28
CA ARG A 323 10.24 -9.61 -8.73
C ARG A 323 9.71 -8.21 -8.98
N ARG A 324 8.58 -7.85 -8.35
CA ARG A 324 7.93 -6.53 -8.51
C ARG A 324 8.89 -5.41 -8.12
N ILE A 325 9.58 -5.52 -6.97
CA ILE A 325 10.54 -4.52 -6.49
C ILE A 325 11.77 -4.43 -7.39
N LYS A 326 12.33 -5.55 -7.83
CA LYS A 326 13.54 -5.59 -8.66
C LYS A 326 13.32 -4.86 -9.98
N TYR A 327 12.22 -5.17 -10.66
CA TYR A 327 12.01 -4.71 -12.03
C TYR A 327 11.45 -3.28 -12.16
N GLN A 328 11.00 -2.66 -11.06
CA GLN A 328 10.70 -1.22 -11.05
C GLN A 328 11.95 -0.33 -10.90
N ARG A 329 13.11 -0.90 -10.51
CA ARG A 329 14.36 -0.14 -10.31
C ARG A 329 14.92 0.35 -11.64
N VAL A 330 15.24 1.64 -11.71
CA VAL A 330 15.89 2.24 -12.88
C VAL A 330 17.21 1.51 -13.21
N ALA A 331 18.00 1.17 -12.19
CA ALA A 331 19.28 0.48 -12.35
C ALA A 331 19.16 -0.91 -13.01
N ASN A 332 17.98 -1.55 -12.93
CA ASN A 332 17.75 -2.86 -13.55
C ASN A 332 17.17 -2.77 -14.96
N ARG A 333 16.81 -1.57 -15.44
CA ARG A 333 16.15 -1.36 -16.73
C ARG A 333 17.07 -1.75 -17.89
N LYS A 334 16.61 -2.68 -18.73
CA LYS A 334 17.23 -3.01 -20.04
C LYS A 334 16.39 -2.52 -21.23
N GLY A 335 15.10 -2.36 -21.01
CA GLY A 335 14.11 -1.89 -21.98
C GLY A 335 12.72 -1.79 -21.35
N PRO A 336 11.68 -1.44 -22.13
CA PRO A 336 10.29 -1.34 -21.65
C PRO A 336 9.76 -2.64 -21.01
N GLU A 337 10.16 -3.79 -21.55
CA GLU A 337 9.78 -5.13 -21.08
C GLU A 337 10.25 -5.41 -19.64
N THR A 338 11.37 -4.78 -19.24
CA THR A 338 11.85 -4.87 -17.87
C THR A 338 10.82 -4.27 -16.91
N TRP A 339 10.31 -3.07 -17.20
CA TRP A 339 9.30 -2.44 -16.36
C TRP A 339 7.97 -3.22 -16.39
N MET A 340 7.57 -3.75 -17.54
CA MET A 340 6.38 -4.62 -17.63
C MET A 340 6.51 -5.86 -16.72
N SER A 341 7.72 -6.39 -16.56
CA SER A 341 8.00 -7.51 -15.64
C SER A 341 7.85 -7.14 -14.16
N SER A 342 7.69 -5.85 -13.82
CA SER A 342 7.38 -5.37 -12.47
C SER A 342 5.88 -5.26 -12.18
N ARG A 343 5.01 -5.66 -13.10
CA ARG A 343 3.55 -5.66 -12.93
C ARG A 343 3.04 -6.96 -12.29
N GLY A 344 1.83 -6.93 -11.77
CA GLY A 344 1.09 -8.00 -11.12
C GLY A 344 -0.31 -8.15 -11.70
N THR A 345 -1.37 -7.78 -10.96
CA THR A 345 -2.77 -8.05 -11.40
C THR A 345 -3.41 -6.96 -12.26
N GLU A 346 -2.62 -5.97 -12.72
CA GLU A 346 -3.09 -4.90 -13.60
C GLU A 346 -3.70 -5.47 -14.90
N ALA A 347 -4.91 -5.02 -15.26
CA ALA A 347 -5.67 -5.59 -16.38
C ALA A 347 -5.09 -5.25 -17.78
N ASP A 348 -4.30 -4.18 -17.90
CA ASP A 348 -3.63 -3.79 -19.14
C ASP A 348 -2.36 -2.98 -18.84
N PRO A 349 -1.15 -3.53 -19.06
CA PRO A 349 0.10 -2.78 -18.94
C PRO A 349 0.23 -1.59 -19.91
N ALA A 350 -0.57 -1.57 -20.99
CA ALA A 350 -0.58 -0.52 -22.01
C ALA A 350 -1.62 0.59 -21.73
N ALA A 351 -2.55 0.38 -20.78
CA ALA A 351 -3.49 1.41 -20.32
C ALA A 351 -2.88 2.38 -19.28
N ILE A 352 -1.54 2.39 -19.14
CA ILE A 352 -0.77 3.12 -18.11
C ILE A 352 -0.15 4.42 -18.64
#